data_AF-A0A820W2Q9-F1
#
_entry.id   AF-A0A820W2Q9-F1
#
_cell.length_a   1.000
_cell.length_b   1.000
_cell.length_c   1.000
_cell.angle_alpha   90.00
_cell.angle_beta   90.00
_cell.angle_gamma   90.00
#
_symmetry.space_group_name_H-M   'P 1'
#
loop_
_entity.id
_entity.type
_entity.pdbx_description
1 polymer ?
#
loop_
_entity_poly.entity_id
_entity_poly.type
_entity_poly.pdbx_seq_one_letter_code
_entity_poly.pdbx_strand_id
1 'polypeptide(L)'
;YDYGSPEKNQLHYNQTTPPIYAIRPMTIPTAICWSRDDWLADSDDVAFIFDNIKNLIYEKYIYDYNHLDFVWVIAANKIIYQDLITQM
;
A
#
# COMPACT_ATOMS: atom_id res chain seq x y z
N TYR A 1 1.97 -14.17 -7.96
CA TYR A 1 3.30 -14.80 -7.93
C TYR A 1 3.45 -15.66 -9.18
N ASP A 2 4.62 -15.72 -9.82
CA ASP A 2 4.84 -16.65 -10.93
C ASP A 2 5.47 -17.95 -10.42
N TYR A 3 4.78 -19.07 -10.59
CA TYR A 3 5.27 -20.38 -10.19
C TYR A 3 6.31 -20.99 -11.15
N GLY A 4 6.68 -20.25 -12.19
CA GLY A 4 7.81 -20.58 -13.07
C GLY A 4 7.49 -21.55 -14.20
N SER A 5 6.21 -21.93 -14.38
CA SER A 5 5.73 -22.56 -15.61
C SER A 5 4.21 -22.37 -15.80
N PRO A 6 3.70 -22.41 -17.04
CA PRO A 6 2.26 -22.37 -17.31
C PRO A 6 1.45 -23.44 -16.58
N GLU A 7 1.98 -24.66 -16.46
CA GLU A 7 1.31 -25.79 -15.80
C GLU A 7 1.20 -25.55 -14.30
N LYS A 8 2.28 -25.03 -13.68
CA LYS A 8 2.25 -24.68 -12.25
C LYS A 8 1.29 -23.52 -12.00
N ASN A 9 1.32 -22.48 -12.82
CA ASN A 9 0.36 -21.38 -12.72
C ASN A 9 -1.09 -21.88 -12.90
N GLN A 10 -1.33 -22.82 -13.83
CA GLN A 10 -2.64 -23.41 -14.04
C GLN A 10 -3.15 -24.15 -12.78
N LEU A 11 -2.28 -24.90 -12.09
CA LEU A 11 -2.64 -25.59 -10.84
C LEU A 11 -3.00 -24.62 -9.71
N HIS A 12 -2.38 -23.43 -9.67
CA HIS A 12 -2.61 -22.45 -8.61
C HIS A 12 -3.73 -21.46 -8.92
N TYR A 13 -3.89 -21.07 -10.17
CA TYR A 13 -4.73 -19.94 -10.59
C TYR A 13 -5.85 -20.32 -11.55
N ASN A 14 -5.89 -21.56 -12.03
CA ASN A 14 -6.73 -21.98 -13.16
C ASN A 14 -6.49 -21.19 -14.46
N GLN A 15 -5.31 -20.56 -14.58
CA GLN A 15 -4.83 -19.85 -15.76
C GLN A 15 -3.30 -20.00 -15.87
N THR A 16 -2.77 -19.87 -17.08
CA THR A 16 -1.35 -20.13 -17.38
C THR A 16 -0.39 -19.01 -16.98
N THR A 17 -0.89 -17.82 -16.69
CA THR A 17 -0.11 -16.67 -16.19
C THR A 17 -0.63 -16.21 -14.84
N PRO A 18 0.19 -15.56 -13.99
CA PRO A 18 -0.30 -15.02 -12.73
C PRO A 18 -1.37 -13.95 -12.94
N PRO A 19 -2.43 -13.90 -12.11
CA PRO A 19 -3.42 -12.83 -12.19
C PRO A 19 -2.79 -11.48 -11.83
N ILE A 20 -3.23 -10.42 -12.52
CA ILE A 20 -2.87 -9.02 -12.22
C ILE A 20 -3.90 -8.46 -11.25
N TYR A 21 -3.44 -7.86 -10.15
CA TYR A 21 -4.28 -7.13 -9.21
C TYR A 21 -4.26 -5.65 -9.55
N ALA A 22 -5.39 -5.12 -10.05
CA ALA A 22 -5.54 -3.70 -10.30
C ALA A 22 -6.05 -2.98 -9.04
N ILE A 23 -5.53 -1.78 -8.77
CA ILE A 23 -5.97 -0.93 -7.64
C ILE A 23 -7.31 -0.25 -7.98
N ARG A 24 -7.48 0.19 -9.24
CA ARG A 24 -8.62 1.00 -9.69
C ARG A 24 -10.02 0.42 -9.44
N PRO A 25 -10.24 -0.91 -9.44
CA PRO A 25 -11.52 -1.49 -9.04
C PRO A 25 -11.83 -1.42 -7.54
N MET A 26 -10.86 -1.13 -6.67
CA MET A 26 -11.06 -1.06 -5.22
C MET A 26 -11.96 0.11 -4.83
N THR A 27 -13.06 -0.18 -4.14
CA THR A 27 -14.06 0.82 -3.71
C THR A 27 -14.06 1.08 -2.21
N ILE A 28 -13.27 0.35 -1.43
CA ILE A 28 -13.24 0.48 0.02
C ILE A 28 -12.63 1.83 0.41
N PRO A 29 -13.26 2.60 1.33
CA PRO A 29 -12.66 3.80 1.90
C PRO A 29 -11.28 3.48 2.47
N THR A 30 -10.26 4.17 1.98
CA THR A 30 -8.86 3.89 2.32
C THR A 30 -8.18 5.15 2.84
N ALA A 31 -7.46 5.03 3.95
CA ALA A 31 -6.56 6.05 4.47
C ALA A 31 -5.11 5.62 4.21
N ILE A 32 -4.26 6.53 3.75
CA ILE A 32 -2.85 6.24 3.44
C ILE A 32 -1.93 7.16 4.24
N CYS A 33 -0.92 6.58 4.89
CA CYS A 33 0.21 7.32 5.46
C CYS A 33 1.48 6.90 4.72
N TRP A 34 2.31 7.87 4.33
CA TRP A 34 3.51 7.61 3.52
C TRP A 34 4.61 8.63 3.78
N SER A 35 5.83 8.32 3.34
CA SER A 35 7.01 9.17 3.46
C SER A 35 7.89 8.96 2.24
N ARG A 36 8.60 10.01 1.81
CA ARG A 36 9.54 9.91 0.68
C ARG A 36 10.80 9.12 1.03
N ASP A 37 11.16 9.05 2.31
CA ASP A 37 12.40 8.44 2.79
C ASP A 37 12.21 6.93 3.10
N ASP A 38 11.02 6.39 2.81
CA ASP A 38 10.73 4.96 2.82
C ASP A 38 11.36 4.28 1.60
N TRP A 39 12.24 3.31 1.83
CA TRP A 39 12.95 2.60 0.77
C TRP A 39 12.16 1.44 0.16
N LEU A 40 11.09 0.98 0.82
CA LEU A 40 10.27 -0.14 0.38
C LEU A 40 8.95 0.33 -0.24
N ALA A 41 8.34 1.36 0.34
CA ALA A 41 7.17 2.05 -0.21
C ALA A 41 7.60 3.44 -0.68
N ASP A 42 8.45 3.49 -1.70
CA ASP A 42 9.03 4.73 -2.19
C ASP A 42 8.01 5.64 -2.87
N SER A 43 8.42 6.89 -3.12
CA SER A 43 7.53 7.93 -3.63
C SER A 43 6.94 7.63 -5.01
N ASP A 44 7.66 6.91 -5.88
CA ASP A 44 7.20 6.66 -7.24
C ASP A 44 6.08 5.59 -7.23
N ASP A 45 6.28 4.51 -6.45
CA ASP A 45 5.27 3.48 -6.26
C ASP A 45 4.04 4.02 -5.50
N VAL A 46 4.23 4.87 -4.50
CA VAL A 46 3.12 5.54 -3.79
C VAL A 46 2.35 6.48 -4.72
N ALA A 47 3.03 7.24 -5.58
CA ALA A 47 2.38 8.09 -6.58
C ALA A 47 1.52 7.26 -7.54
N PHE A 48 2.01 6.09 -7.99
CA PHE A 48 1.21 5.17 -8.79
C PHE A 48 -0.06 4.69 -8.07
N ILE A 49 0.01 4.45 -6.75
CA ILE A 49 -1.17 4.09 -5.95
C ILE A 49 -2.17 5.25 -5.94
N PHE A 50 -1.72 6.49 -5.70
CA PHE A 50 -2.60 7.66 -5.69
C PHE A 50 -3.28 7.92 -7.02
N ASP A 51 -2.59 7.70 -8.14
CA ASP A 51 -3.17 7.84 -9.49
C ASP A 51 -4.26 6.80 -9.77
N ASN A 52 -4.25 5.67 -9.07
CA ASN A 52 -5.15 4.54 -9.34
C ASN A 52 -6.20 4.28 -8.26
N ILE A 53 -6.07 4.83 -7.05
CA ILE A 53 -7.03 4.63 -5.97
C ILE A 53 -8.29 5.47 -6.19
N LYS A 54 -9.47 4.86 -6.01
CA LYS A 54 -10.75 5.57 -6.23
C LYS A 54 -11.37 6.19 -4.99
N ASN A 55 -11.14 5.61 -3.82
CA ASN A 55 -11.81 6.00 -2.58
C ASN A 55 -10.79 6.28 -1.47
N LEU A 56 -9.91 7.24 -1.73
CA LEU A 56 -8.99 7.78 -0.75
C LEU A 56 -9.75 8.78 0.14
N ILE A 57 -9.92 8.43 1.41
CA ILE A 57 -10.64 9.28 2.38
C ILE A 57 -9.71 10.14 3.23
N TYR A 58 -8.43 9.74 3.31
CA TYR A 58 -7.43 10.44 4.10
C TYR A 58 -6.02 10.16 3.58
N GLU A 59 -5.18 11.17 3.59
CA GLU A 59 -3.76 11.08 3.25
C GLU A 59 -2.93 11.80 4.30
N LYS A 60 -1.84 11.18 4.74
CA LYS A 60 -0.84 11.82 5.59
C LYS A 60 0.57 11.55 5.10
N TYR A 61 1.22 12.60 4.61
CA TYR A 61 2.66 12.59 4.36
C TYR A 61 3.44 12.89 5.65
N ILE A 62 4.50 12.14 5.91
CA ILE A 62 5.35 12.28 7.10
C ILE A 62 6.79 12.46 6.66
N TYR A 63 7.44 13.52 7.15
CA TYR A 63 8.85 13.78 6.86
C TYR A 63 9.75 12.86 7.69
N ASP A 64 10.89 12.45 7.09
CA ASP A 64 11.98 11.72 7.75
C ASP A 64 11.58 10.35 8.33
N TYR A 65 10.49 9.75 7.85
CA TYR A 65 10.12 8.37 8.17
C TYR A 65 10.64 7.41 7.11
N ASN A 66 11.26 6.32 7.54
CA ASN A 66 11.47 5.14 6.71
C ASN A 66 10.37 4.09 7.00
N HIS A 67 10.43 2.95 6.33
CA HIS A 67 9.39 1.91 6.35
C HIS A 67 8.99 1.43 7.73
N LEU A 68 9.97 1.29 8.63
CA LEU A 68 9.74 0.73 9.96
C LEU A 68 9.24 1.79 10.96
N ASP A 69 9.40 3.08 10.65
CA ASP A 69 9.02 4.15 11.57
C ASP A 69 7.49 4.24 11.75
N PHE A 70 6.71 3.83 10.75
CA PHE A 70 5.25 3.74 10.86
C PHE A 70 4.79 2.78 11.98
N VAL A 71 5.64 1.85 12.40
CA VAL A 71 5.33 0.85 13.43
C VAL A 71 6.18 1.01 14.69
N TRP A 72 7.44 1.43 14.58
CA TRP A 72 8.42 1.32 15.68
C TRP A 72 8.89 2.63 16.27
N VAL A 73 8.68 3.78 15.61
CA VAL A 73 9.14 5.04 16.19
C VAL A 73 8.32 5.36 17.43
N ILE A 74 9.00 5.83 18.48
CA ILE A 74 8.40 6.07 19.81
C ILE A 74 7.19 7.02 19.72
N ALA A 75 7.18 7.92 18.73
CA ALA A 75 6.14 8.91 18.53
C ALA A 75 5.03 8.47 17.54
N ALA A 76 5.06 7.25 16.98
CA ALA A 76 4.07 6.79 15.99
C ALA A 76 2.62 6.93 16.50
N ASN A 77 2.40 6.71 17.80
CA ASN A 77 1.08 6.83 18.41
C ASN A 77 0.51 8.25 18.36
N LYS A 78 1.37 9.27 18.50
CA LYS A 78 1.00 10.68 18.47
C LYS A 78 0.95 11.23 17.05
N ILE A 79 1.83 10.72 16.18
CA ILE A 79 1.99 11.24 14.82
C ILE A 79 1.05 10.53 13.84
N ILE A 80 0.71 9.26 14.03
CA ILE A 80 -0.07 8.48 13.06
C ILE A 80 -1.36 7.96 13.68
N TYR A 81 -1.26 7.22 14.78
CA TYR A 81 -2.37 6.35 15.20
C TYR A 81 -3.59 7.11 15.67
N GLN A 82 -3.39 8.22 16.40
CA GLN A 82 -4.51 9.08 16.82
C GLN A 82 -5.26 9.65 15.61
N ASP A 83 -4.55 10.11 14.58
CA ASP A 83 -5.17 10.63 13.37
C ASP A 83 -5.97 9.54 12.67
N LEU A 84 -5.42 8.33 12.49
CA LEU A 84 -6.13 7.22 11.83
C LEU A 84 -7.40 6.81 12.57
N ILE A 85 -7.39 6.79 13.91
CA ILE A 85 -8.58 6.47 14.71
C ILE A 85 -9.73 7.47 14.45
N THR A 86 -9.42 8.73 14.16
CA THR A 86 -10.46 9.74 13.86
C THR A 86 -11.11 9.58 12.49
N GLN A 87 -10.54 8.73 11.62
CA GLN A 87 -11.07 8.44 10.28
C GLN A 87 -11.95 7.18 10.24
N MET A 88 -12.12 6.50 11.38
CA MET A 88 -12.93 5.28 11.52
C MET A 88 -14.41 5.55 11.78
#